data_AF-A0A8D8PE79-F1
#
_entry.id   AF-A0A8D8PE79-F1
#
_cell.length_a   1.000
_cell.length_b   1.000
_cell.length_c   1.000
_cell.angle_alpha   90.00
_cell.angle_beta   90.00
_cell.angle_gamma   90.00
#
_symmetry.space_group_name_H-M   'P 1'
#
loop_
_entity.id
_entity.type
_entity.pdbx_description
1 polymer ?
#
loop_
_entity_poly.entity_id
_entity_poly.type
_entity_poly.pdbx_seq_one_letter_code
_entity_poly.pdbx_strand_id
1 'polypeptide(L)'
;SVVVLSSSFVVQAQMTKKRCMSQPNVSKKVDKVIHECQEEIKMDLIEDVIRAYKEDWHDRKKRESHEDDFQHPTIVSHEDKWIAGCLMQCVYRKNNAIDKNGWPTLDGLVNLYTDGVNEQGYFMATLRGVDRCLKGTSMKFEV
;
A
#
# COMPACT_ATOMS: atom_id res chain seq x y z
N SER A 1 -18.09 13.79 -62.57
CA SER A 1 -18.41 14.64 -61.40
C SER A 1 -19.61 14.03 -60.72
N VAL A 2 -19.61 13.55 -59.48
CA VAL A 2 -18.86 13.88 -58.27
C VAL A 2 -18.48 12.56 -57.57
N VAL A 3 -17.25 12.45 -57.09
CA VAL A 3 -16.73 11.28 -56.37
C VAL A 3 -17.19 11.38 -54.92
N VAL A 4 -17.98 10.41 -54.45
CA VAL A 4 -18.31 10.26 -53.02
C VAL A 4 -17.27 9.33 -52.40
N LEU A 5 -16.23 9.92 -51.79
CA LEU A 5 -15.28 9.19 -50.96
C LEU A 5 -15.72 9.30 -49.50
N SER A 6 -16.35 8.25 -48.99
CA SER A 6 -16.61 8.05 -47.57
C SER A 6 -15.29 7.74 -46.86
N SER A 7 -14.59 8.78 -46.42
CA SER A 7 -13.43 8.62 -45.54
C SER A 7 -13.90 8.46 -44.11
N SER A 8 -13.95 7.22 -43.65
CA SER A 8 -13.95 6.89 -42.22
C SER A 8 -12.67 7.46 -41.60
N PHE A 9 -12.80 8.54 -40.83
CA PHE A 9 -11.70 9.04 -40.01
C PHE A 9 -11.46 8.06 -38.87
N VAL A 10 -10.52 7.15 -39.06
CA VAL A 10 -9.89 6.43 -37.95
C VAL A 10 -9.03 7.48 -37.23
N VAL A 11 -9.52 8.00 -36.10
CA VAL A 11 -8.69 8.80 -35.18
C VAL A 11 -7.69 7.84 -34.57
N GLN A 12 -6.57 7.68 -35.25
CA GLN A 12 -5.43 6.90 -34.78
C GLN A 12 -4.77 7.75 -33.70
N ALA A 13 -5.19 7.54 -32.44
CA ALA A 13 -4.52 8.11 -31.29
C ALA A 13 -3.07 7.66 -31.31
N GLN A 14 -2.18 8.53 -31.82
CA GLN A 14 -0.74 8.34 -31.74
C GLN A 14 -0.35 8.44 -30.26
N MET A 15 -0.37 7.30 -29.58
CA MET A 15 0.31 7.09 -28.31
C MET A 15 1.81 7.24 -28.56
N THR A 16 2.29 8.49 -28.69
CA THR A 16 3.70 8.77 -28.48
C THR A 16 4.01 8.26 -27.07
N LYS A 17 4.87 7.25 -26.99
CA LYS A 17 5.22 6.53 -25.76
C LYS A 17 6.00 7.47 -24.84
N LYS A 18 5.35 8.49 -24.28
CA LYS A 18 5.81 9.19 -23.09
C LYS A 18 5.51 8.28 -21.91
N ARG A 19 6.31 7.21 -21.81
CA ARG A 19 6.43 6.38 -20.61
C ARG A 19 6.61 7.34 -19.43
N CYS A 20 5.89 7.12 -18.33
CA CYS A 20 5.83 7.97 -17.14
C CYS A 20 7.10 8.82 -16.97
N MET A 21 6.97 10.15 -17.08
CA MET A 21 8.13 11.04 -17.05
C MET A 21 8.73 11.17 -15.65
N SER A 22 7.96 10.85 -14.61
CA SER A 22 8.48 10.62 -13.27
C SER A 22 9.30 9.33 -13.26
N GLN A 23 10.56 9.41 -12.83
CA GLN A 23 11.34 8.20 -12.54
C GLN A 23 10.53 7.32 -11.57
N PRO A 24 10.54 5.98 -11.72
CA PRO A 24 9.89 5.05 -10.79
C PRO A 24 10.75 4.87 -9.53
N ASN A 25 11.26 5.98 -8.98
CA ASN A 25 11.86 5.98 -7.66
C ASN A 25 10.72 6.25 -6.67
N VAL A 26 10.40 5.23 -5.86
CA VAL A 26 9.72 5.45 -4.58
C VAL A 26 10.38 6.66 -3.92
N SER A 27 9.59 7.66 -3.49
CA SER A 27 10.13 8.85 -2.85
C SER A 27 11.15 8.42 -1.79
N LYS A 28 12.41 8.87 -1.91
CA LYS A 28 13.50 8.47 -1.00
C LYS A 28 13.13 8.68 0.47
N LYS A 29 12.21 9.62 0.73
CA LYS A 29 11.61 9.88 2.03
C LYS A 29 10.74 8.72 2.50
N VAL A 30 9.85 8.21 1.65
CA VAL A 30 8.96 7.08 1.97
C VAL A 30 9.78 5.81 2.18
N ASP A 31 10.79 5.57 1.36
CA ASP A 31 11.71 4.43 1.50
C ASP A 31 12.42 4.41 2.87
N LYS A 32 12.95 5.57 3.29
CA LYS A 32 13.53 5.73 4.63
C LYS A 32 12.51 5.45 5.73
N VAL A 33 11.30 5.98 5.61
CA VAL A 33 10.23 5.75 6.61
C VAL A 33 9.80 4.29 6.66
N ILE A 34 9.76 3.60 5.53
CA ILE A 34 9.50 2.16 5.47
C ILE A 34 10.57 1.40 6.26
N HIS A 35 11.85 1.72 6.04
CA HIS A 35 12.94 1.09 6.79
C HIS A 35 12.86 1.36 8.29
N GLU A 36 12.56 2.59 8.71
CA GLU A 36 12.36 2.91 10.12
C GLU A 36 11.19 2.11 10.71
N CYS A 37 10.06 2.04 10.02
CA CYS A 37 8.89 1.29 10.47
C CYS A 37 9.14 -0.23 10.50
N GLN A 38 9.93 -0.76 9.55
CA GLN A 38 10.32 -2.17 9.55
C GLN A 38 11.18 -2.52 10.76
N GLU A 39 12.13 -1.67 11.13
CA GLU A 39 12.94 -1.89 12.33
C GLU A 39 12.11 -1.76 13.61
N GLU A 40 11.18 -0.80 13.71
CA GLU A 40 10.22 -0.70 14.83
C GLU A 40 9.41 -2.00 14.97
N ILE A 41 8.79 -2.48 13.89
CA ILE A 41 7.97 -3.69 13.91
C ILE A 41 8.80 -4.94 14.19
N LYS A 42 10.03 -5.02 13.68
CA LYS A 42 10.92 -6.14 13.94
C LYS A 42 11.31 -6.19 15.41
N MET A 43 11.59 -5.06 16.03
CA MET A 43 11.90 -5.00 17.46
C MET A 43 10.68 -5.39 18.31
N ASP A 44 9.48 -4.90 17.96
CA ASP A 44 8.23 -5.26 18.63
C ASP A 44 7.89 -6.75 18.45
N LEU A 45 8.06 -7.29 17.23
CA LEU A 45 7.84 -8.71 16.93
C LEU A 45 8.83 -9.59 17.70
N ILE A 46 10.10 -9.20 17.78
CA ILE A 46 11.10 -9.95 18.58
C ILE A 46 10.72 -9.92 20.06
N GLU A 47 10.28 -8.78 20.59
CA GLU A 47 9.82 -8.68 21.98
C GLU A 47 8.58 -9.55 22.25
N ASP A 48 7.59 -9.50 21.36
CA ASP A 48 6.36 -10.27 21.46
C ASP A 48 6.62 -11.77 21.31
N VAL A 49 7.53 -12.18 20.42
CA VAL A 49 7.99 -13.56 20.31
C VAL A 49 8.73 -13.98 21.58
N ILE A 50 9.63 -13.16 22.14
CA ILE A 50 10.30 -13.46 23.42
C ILE A 50 9.28 -13.59 24.56
N ARG A 51 8.26 -12.72 24.59
CA ARG A 51 7.16 -12.77 25.57
C ARG A 51 6.34 -14.05 25.40
N ALA A 52 5.97 -14.38 24.17
CA ALA A 52 5.28 -15.63 23.84
C ALA A 52 6.12 -16.86 24.20
N TYR A 53 7.42 -16.87 23.92
CA TYR A 53 8.35 -17.94 24.35
C TYR A 53 8.44 -18.04 25.89
N LYS A 54 8.40 -16.91 26.60
CA LYS A 54 8.44 -16.86 28.06
C LYS A 54 7.14 -17.38 28.68
N GLU A 55 6.00 -17.13 28.05
CA GLU A 55 4.70 -17.69 28.41
C GLU A 55 4.59 -19.18 28.01
N ASP A 56 5.11 -19.57 26.84
CA ASP A 56 5.19 -20.97 26.36
C ASP A 56 6.09 -21.84 27.24
N TRP A 57 7.14 -21.28 27.86
CA TRP A 57 7.98 -22.00 28.84
C TRP A 57 7.19 -22.45 30.08
N HIS A 58 6.06 -21.82 30.39
CA HIS A 58 5.17 -22.26 31.46
C HIS A 58 4.13 -23.31 31.02
N ASP A 59 3.96 -23.58 29.71
CA ASP A 59 2.92 -24.49 29.19
C ASP A 59 3.42 -25.61 28.22
N ARG A 60 4.68 -25.58 27.78
CA ARG A 60 5.27 -26.57 26.85
C ARG A 60 5.63 -27.94 27.47
N LYS A 61 4.63 -28.65 28.01
CA LYS A 61 4.67 -30.13 28.09
C LYS A 61 3.74 -30.81 27.09
N LYS A 62 3.26 -30.16 26.02
CA LYS A 62 2.37 -30.87 25.09
C LYS A 62 2.40 -30.38 23.64
N ARG A 63 2.95 -31.28 22.82
CA ARG A 63 2.69 -31.56 21.39
C ARG A 63 3.50 -30.79 20.36
N GLU A 64 4.45 -31.54 19.82
CA GLU A 64 4.96 -31.46 18.46
C GLU A 64 3.90 -31.90 17.45
N SER A 65 3.89 -31.28 16.26
CA SER A 65 4.09 -31.91 14.93
C SER A 65 3.19 -31.34 13.83
N HIS A 66 3.67 -31.50 12.58
CA HIS A 66 3.06 -31.26 11.26
C HIS A 66 3.08 -29.82 10.72
N GLU A 67 3.32 -29.55 9.44
CA GLU A 67 3.93 -30.27 8.30
C GLU A 67 4.10 -29.22 7.18
N ASP A 68 5.02 -29.46 6.26
CA ASP A 68 5.42 -28.63 5.13
C ASP A 68 4.29 -28.50 4.08
N ASP A 69 3.75 -27.29 3.84
CA ASP A 69 2.73 -27.02 2.80
C ASP A 69 3.22 -25.93 1.82
N PHE A 70 3.27 -26.30 0.54
CA PHE A 70 3.80 -25.49 -0.55
C PHE A 70 2.79 -24.38 -0.93
N GLN A 71 3.03 -23.14 -0.48
CA GLN A 71 2.08 -22.03 -0.60
C GLN A 71 2.13 -21.25 -1.93
N HIS A 72 0.95 -20.98 -2.50
CA HIS A 72 0.75 -20.16 -3.71
C HIS A 72 1.10 -18.67 -3.43
N PRO A 73 1.81 -17.95 -4.32
CA PRO A 73 2.32 -16.59 -4.08
C PRO A 73 1.28 -15.48 -3.82
N THR A 74 -0.02 -15.76 -3.89
CA THR A 74 -1.12 -14.83 -3.59
C THR A 74 -1.84 -15.16 -2.29
N ILE A 75 -1.51 -16.28 -1.65
CA ILE A 75 -2.00 -16.62 -0.31
C ILE A 75 -1.03 -16.00 0.68
N VAL A 76 -1.28 -14.73 0.98
CA VAL A 76 -0.58 -14.02 2.06
C VAL A 76 -1.12 -14.57 3.38
N SER A 77 -0.21 -15.06 4.23
CA SER A 77 -0.56 -15.59 5.56
C SER A 77 -1.37 -14.57 6.35
N HIS A 78 -2.18 -15.02 7.31
CA HIS A 78 -2.76 -14.11 8.29
C HIS A 78 -1.66 -13.31 9.00
N GLU A 79 -0.49 -13.92 9.16
CA GLU A 79 0.67 -13.29 9.74
C GLU A 79 1.19 -12.12 8.90
N ASP A 80 1.47 -12.38 7.63
CA ASP A 80 1.92 -11.36 6.70
C ASP A 80 0.88 -10.23 6.49
N LYS A 81 -0.42 -10.54 6.56
CA LYS A 81 -1.49 -9.53 6.49
C LYS A 81 -1.45 -8.58 7.69
N TRP A 82 -1.23 -9.09 8.90
CA TRP A 82 -1.14 -8.20 10.07
C TRP A 82 0.15 -7.38 10.03
N ILE A 83 1.28 -7.97 9.64
CA ILE A 83 2.56 -7.26 9.50
C ILE A 83 2.42 -6.13 8.48
N ALA A 84 1.81 -6.42 7.33
CA ALA A 84 1.53 -5.41 6.31
C ALA A 84 0.61 -4.30 6.84
N GLY A 85 -0.42 -4.64 7.61
CA GLY A 85 -1.30 -3.66 8.26
C GLY A 85 -0.54 -2.73 9.21
N CYS A 86 0.27 -3.29 10.13
CA CYS A 86 1.08 -2.54 11.07
C CYS A 86 2.09 -1.62 10.37
N LEU A 87 2.76 -2.13 9.33
CA LEU A 87 3.70 -1.37 8.52
C LEU A 87 3.02 -0.17 7.86
N MET A 88 1.88 -0.40 7.20
CA MET A 88 1.14 0.67 6.54
C MET A 88 0.66 1.72 7.54
N GLN A 89 0.16 1.30 8.71
CA GLN A 89 -0.27 2.23 9.76
C GLN A 89 0.89 3.08 10.30
N CYS A 90 2.08 2.49 10.44
CA CYS A 90 3.29 3.23 10.82
C CYS A 90 3.69 4.26 9.77
N VAL A 91 3.73 3.86 8.49
CA VAL A 91 4.08 4.75 7.37
C VAL A 91 3.09 5.92 7.30
N TYR A 92 1.80 5.67 7.45
CA TYR A 92 0.78 6.72 7.42
C TYR A 92 0.95 7.69 8.59
N ARG A 93 1.17 7.18 9.80
CA ARG A 93 1.42 8.01 10.98
C ARG A 93 2.66 8.90 10.83
N LYS A 94 3.79 8.34 10.41
CA LYS A 94 5.05 9.10 10.24
C LYS A 94 4.99 10.14 9.12
N ASN A 95 4.08 9.98 8.17
CA ASN A 95 3.87 10.95 7.09
C ASN A 95 2.68 11.89 7.34
N ASN A 96 2.12 11.94 8.55
CA ASN A 96 0.93 12.74 8.89
C ASN A 96 -0.27 12.45 7.97
N ALA A 97 -0.37 11.20 7.49
CA ALA A 97 -1.44 10.76 6.61
C ALA A 97 -2.66 10.23 7.36
N ILE A 98 -2.71 10.39 8.68
CA ILE A 98 -3.81 9.98 9.56
C ILE A 98 -4.37 11.17 10.34
N ASP A 99 -5.62 11.06 10.78
CA ASP A 99 -6.27 12.00 11.69
C ASP A 99 -5.97 11.71 13.17
N LYS A 100 -6.63 12.43 14.07
CA LYS A 100 -6.50 12.26 15.54
C LYS A 100 -7.01 10.91 16.04
N ASN A 101 -7.89 10.27 15.28
CA ASN A 101 -8.49 8.99 15.61
C ASN A 101 -7.69 7.83 14.99
N GLY A 102 -6.64 8.13 14.23
CA GLY A 102 -5.79 7.16 13.56
C GLY A 102 -6.28 6.73 12.18
N TRP A 103 -7.30 7.40 11.63
CA TRP A 103 -7.87 7.09 10.32
C TRP A 103 -7.11 7.77 9.19
N PRO A 104 -6.85 7.08 8.06
CA PRO A 104 -6.21 7.72 6.92
C PRO A 104 -7.04 8.87 6.36
N THR A 105 -6.38 9.99 6.04
CA THR A 105 -7.03 11.18 5.48
C THR A 105 -6.79 11.30 3.99
N LEU A 106 -7.74 11.89 3.26
CA LEU A 106 -7.62 12.09 1.82
C LEU A 106 -6.38 12.91 1.46
N ASP A 107 -6.23 14.09 2.08
CA ASP A 107 -5.11 15.00 1.82
C ASP A 107 -3.78 14.35 2.18
N GLY A 108 -3.70 13.72 3.35
CA GLY A 108 -2.47 13.08 3.82
C GLY A 108 -2.01 11.92 2.95
N LEU A 109 -2.94 11.05 2.51
CA LEU A 109 -2.61 9.94 1.61
C LEU A 109 -2.22 10.44 0.21
N VAL A 110 -2.93 11.44 -0.32
CA VAL A 110 -2.58 12.02 -1.61
C VAL A 110 -1.18 12.63 -1.56
N ASN A 111 -0.90 13.45 -0.54
CA ASN A 111 0.44 14.03 -0.34
C ASN A 111 1.52 12.96 -0.20
N LEU A 112 1.25 11.87 0.52
CA LEU A 112 2.18 10.74 0.67
C LEU A 112 2.52 10.10 -0.69
N TYR A 113 1.52 9.78 -1.50
CA TYR A 113 1.72 9.09 -2.77
C TYR A 113 2.25 10.00 -3.88
N THR A 114 1.96 11.30 -3.84
CA THR A 114 2.42 12.26 -4.84
C THR A 114 3.72 12.97 -4.46
N ASP A 115 4.29 12.65 -3.30
CA ASP A 115 5.55 13.22 -2.84
C ASP A 115 6.67 12.98 -3.88
N GLY A 116 7.30 14.05 -4.34
CA GLY A 116 8.34 14.01 -5.38
C GLY A 116 7.82 13.83 -6.82
N VAL A 117 6.51 13.80 -7.04
CA VAL A 117 5.91 13.69 -8.38
C VAL A 117 5.41 15.05 -8.87
N ASN A 118 5.94 15.53 -9.98
CA ASN A 118 5.57 16.84 -10.57
C ASN A 118 4.57 16.71 -11.75
N GLU A 119 3.90 15.58 -11.88
CA GLU A 119 2.95 15.32 -12.96
C GLU A 119 1.50 15.48 -12.49
N GLN A 120 0.79 16.47 -13.05
CA GLN A 120 -0.61 16.76 -12.69
C GLN A 120 -1.54 15.56 -12.91
N GLY A 121 -1.31 14.78 -13.97
CA GLY A 121 -2.09 13.58 -14.27
C GLY A 121 -1.96 12.53 -13.17
N TYR A 122 -0.75 12.34 -12.64
CA TYR A 122 -0.48 11.43 -11.53
C TYR A 122 -1.20 11.90 -10.27
N PHE A 123 -1.08 13.19 -9.93
CA PHE A 123 -1.78 13.76 -8.77
C PHE A 123 -3.30 13.52 -8.84
N MET A 124 -3.92 13.80 -9.99
CA MET A 124 -5.36 13.62 -10.17
C MET A 124 -5.79 12.14 -10.15
N ALA A 125 -4.97 11.24 -10.69
CA ALA A 125 -5.22 9.81 -10.62
C ALA A 125 -5.16 9.31 -9.17
N THR A 126 -4.15 9.72 -8.42
CA THR A 126 -3.98 9.39 -7.00
C THR A 126 -5.14 9.93 -6.17
N LEU A 127 -5.52 11.20 -6.34
CA LEU A 127 -6.66 11.81 -5.65
C LEU A 127 -7.95 11.01 -5.84
N ARG A 128 -8.26 10.65 -7.09
CA ARG A 128 -9.47 9.85 -7.40
C ARG A 128 -9.39 8.43 -6.84
N GLY A 129 -8.22 7.81 -6.87
CA GLY A 129 -8.00 6.48 -6.33
C GLY A 129 -8.20 6.44 -4.81
N VAL A 130 -7.54 7.37 -4.10
CA VAL A 130 -7.63 7.48 -2.64
C VAL A 130 -9.05 7.82 -2.21
N ASP A 131 -9.70 8.80 -2.83
CA ASP A 131 -11.10 9.18 -2.51
C ASP A 131 -12.05 7.98 -2.64
N ARG A 132 -11.90 7.18 -3.71
CA ARG A 132 -12.70 5.97 -3.90
C ARG A 132 -12.46 4.93 -2.82
N CYS A 133 -11.21 4.71 -2.41
CA CYS A 133 -10.87 3.75 -1.36
C CYS A 133 -11.41 4.19 0.01
N LEU A 134 -11.26 5.47 0.36
CA LEU A 134 -11.76 6.01 1.62
C LEU A 134 -13.29 5.98 1.70
N LYS A 135 -13.99 6.31 0.61
CA LYS A 135 -15.46 6.16 0.53
C LYS A 135 -15.91 4.71 0.67
N GLY A 136 -15.23 3.77 0.00
CA GLY A 136 -15.53 2.35 0.14
C GLY A 136 -15.31 1.84 1.57
N THR A 137 -14.29 2.36 2.25
CA THR A 137 -13.91 1.94 3.60
C THR A 137 -14.85 2.54 4.67
N SER A 138 -15.17 3.83 4.59
CA SER A 138 -16.17 4.48 5.46
C SER A 138 -17.52 3.78 5.41
N MET A 139 -18.00 3.41 4.22
CA MET A 139 -19.22 2.61 4.09
C MET A 139 -19.14 1.22 4.73
N LYS A 140 -17.96 0.58 4.69
CA LYS A 140 -17.76 -0.77 5.23
C LYS A 140 -17.64 -0.79 6.75
N PHE A 141 -17.02 0.24 7.33
CA PHE A 141 -16.71 0.30 8.75
C PHE A 141 -17.56 1.31 9.52
N GLU A 142 -18.55 1.93 8.86
CA GLU A 142 -19.49 2.92 9.43
C GLU A 142 -18.77 4.09 10.13
N VAL A 143 -17.72 4.60 9.49
CA VAL A 143 -16.87 5.71 9.99
C VAL A 143 -17.12 6.98 9.19
#